data_AF-A0A9P1IP18-F1
#
_entry.id   AF-A0A9P1IP18-F1
#
_cell.length_a   1.000
_cell.length_b   1.000
_cell.length_c   1.000
_cell.angle_alpha   90.00
_cell.angle_beta   90.00
_cell.angle_gamma   90.00
#
_symmetry.space_group_name_H-M   'P 1'
#
loop_
_entity.id
_entity.type
_entity.pdbx_description
1 polymer ?
#
loop_
_entity_poly.entity_id
_entity_poly.type
_entity_poly.pdbx_seq_one_letter_code
_entity_poly.pdbx_strand_id
1 'polypeptide(L)' 'MRIASISKPITSTIAAKLVESGKLDLDKDIHEYLPDFPKKLWNEKPVKITTRQLLSHSAGIRHYLNEKVSLKLSTRL' A
#
# COMPACT_ATOMS: atom_id res chain seq x y z
N MET A 1 -0.33 -21.13 15.26
CA MET A 1 -1.42 -20.14 15.50
C MET A 1 -1.39 -19.08 14.40
N ARG A 2 -2.53 -18.72 13.78
CA ARG A 2 -2.64 -17.63 12.80
C ARG A 2 -3.39 -16.46 13.45
N ILE A 3 -2.72 -15.35 13.74
CA ILE A 3 -3.28 -14.24 14.53
C ILE A 3 -4.01 -13.16 13.69
N ALA A 4 -4.11 -13.36 12.37
CA ALA A 4 -4.81 -12.48 11.44
C ALA A 4 -4.43 -11.00 11.64
N SER A 5 -5.40 -10.09 11.66
CA SER A 5 -5.18 -8.65 11.75
C SER A 5 -4.52 -8.16 13.04
N ILE A 6 -4.37 -9.00 14.06
CA ILE A 6 -3.62 -8.66 15.28
C ILE A 6 -2.13 -8.43 14.97
N SER A 7 -1.63 -8.89 13.82
CA SER A 7 -0.27 -8.57 13.36
C SER A 7 -0.07 -7.11 12.94
N LYS A 8 -1.13 -6.38 12.55
CA LYS A 8 -1.04 -4.99 12.07
C LYS A 8 -0.40 -4.02 13.07
N PRO A 9 -0.81 -3.95 14.35
CA PRO A 9 -0.16 -3.05 15.31
C PRO A 9 1.34 -3.35 15.49
N ILE A 10 1.75 -4.61 15.36
CA ILE A 10 3.16 -5.00 15.39
C ILE A 10 3.88 -4.40 14.16
N THR A 11 3.32 -4.59 12.96
CA THR A 11 3.86 -4.00 11.72
C THR A 11 3.92 -2.47 11.80
N SER A 12 2.88 -1.81 12.32
CA SER A 12 2.85 -0.35 12.49
C SER A 12 3.94 0.14 13.45
N THR A 13 4.20 -0.60 14.53
CA THR A 13 5.29 -0.28 15.46
C THR A 13 6.66 -0.36 14.77
N ILE A 14 6.88 -1.40 13.97
CA ILE A 14 8.13 -1.55 13.18
C ILE A 14 8.25 -0.41 12.16
N ALA A 15 7.16 -0.05 11.48
CA ALA A 15 7.16 1.07 10.54
C ALA A 15 7.51 2.39 11.24
N ALA A 16 6.98 2.65 12.43
CA ALA A 16 7.32 3.84 13.23
C ALA A 16 8.82 3.88 13.57
N LYS A 17 9.43 2.74 13.93
CA LYS A 17 10.87 2.64 14.15
C LYS A 17 11.70 2.90 12.89
N LEU A 18 11.24 2.45 11.74
CA LEU A 18 11.91 2.73 10.46
C LEU A 18 11.85 4.22 10.11
N VAL A 19 10.72 4.88 10.39
CA VAL A 19 10.57 6.35 10.24
C VAL A 19 11.53 7.08 11.17
N GLU A 20 11.57 6.72 12.45
CA GLU A 20 12.50 7.29 13.44
C GLU A 20 13.97 7.17 12.98
N SER A 21 14.34 6.04 12.37
CA SER A 21 15.70 5.81 11.84
C SER A 21 15.98 6.43 10.46
N GLY A 22 15.03 7.15 9.86
CA GLY A 22 15.17 7.75 8.52
C GLY A 22 15.17 6.74 7.36
N LYS A 23 14.85 5.46 7.63
CA LYS A 23 14.82 4.38 6.62
C LYS A 23 13.49 4.28 5.89
N LEU A 24 12.43 4.87 6.46
CA LEU A 24 11.11 4.93 5.86
C LEU A 24 10.60 6.36 5.92
N ASP A 25 10.27 6.91 4.77
CA ASP A 25 9.55 8.17 4.61
C ASP A 25 8.09 7.85 4.28
N LEU A 26 7.18 8.37 5.09
CA LEU A 26 5.75 8.11 5.00
C LEU A 26 5.08 8.77 3.79
N ASP A 27 5.70 9.82 3.23
CA ASP A 27 5.12 10.68 2.19
C ASP A 27 5.82 10.50 0.83
N LYS A 28 6.87 9.67 0.75
CA LYS A 28 7.44 9.18 -0.51
C LYS A 28 6.47 8.25 -1.25
N ASP A 29 6.68 8.14 -2.55
CA ASP A 29 5.96 7.18 -3.38
C ASP A 29 6.38 5.77 -2.96
N ILE A 30 5.42 4.84 -2.89
CA ILE A 30 5.68 3.45 -2.53
C ILE A 30 6.67 2.79 -3.50
N HIS A 31 6.73 3.24 -4.76
CA HIS A 31 7.64 2.69 -5.77
C HIS A 31 9.13 2.94 -5.45
N GLU A 32 9.44 3.89 -4.55
CA GLU A 32 10.81 4.09 -4.03
C GLU A 32 11.30 2.90 -3.20
N TYR A 33 10.37 2.19 -2.54
CA TYR A 33 10.67 1.00 -1.74
C TYR A 33 10.34 -0.29 -2.47
N LEU A 34 9.34 -0.25 -3.35
CA LEU A 34 8.82 -1.40 -4.10
C LEU A 34 8.69 -1.03 -5.59
N PRO A 35 9.78 -1.05 -6.38
CA PRO A 35 9.75 -0.60 -7.78
C PRO A 35 8.74 -1.36 -8.65
N ASP A 36 8.49 -2.64 -8.34
CA ASP A 36 7.56 -3.51 -9.06
C ASP A 36 6.11 -3.43 -8.52
N PHE A 37 5.83 -2.50 -7.60
CA PHE A 37 4.47 -2.33 -7.09
C PHE A 37 3.50 -1.92 -8.21
N PRO A 38 2.29 -2.47 -8.29
CA PRO A 38 1.34 -2.13 -9.35
C PRO A 38 0.95 -0.65 -9.35
N LYS A 39 1.12 0.03 -10.50
CA LYS A 39 0.73 1.44 -10.70
C LYS A 39 -0.78 1.64 -10.64
N LYS A 40 -1.28 2.34 -9.63
CA LYS A 40 -2.71 2.68 -9.57
C LYS A 40 -3.05 3.83 -10.53
N LEU A 41 -4.17 3.66 -11.25
CA LEU A 41 -4.75 4.69 -12.10
C LEU A 41 -6.04 5.23 -11.48
N TRP A 42 -6.28 6.53 -11.64
CA TRP A 42 -7.54 7.22 -11.34
C TRP A 42 -7.87 8.13 -12.51
N ASN A 43 -9.06 8.00 -13.09
CA ASN A 43 -9.45 8.70 -14.32
C ASN A 43 -8.38 8.59 -15.42
N GLU A 44 -7.87 7.37 -15.64
CA GLU A 44 -6.83 7.04 -16.63
C GLU A 44 -5.45 7.72 -16.38
N LYS A 45 -5.28 8.39 -15.23
CA LYS A 45 -4.02 9.03 -14.82
C LYS A 45 -3.36 8.26 -13.68
N PRO A 46 -2.02 8.12 -13.68
CA PRO A 46 -1.31 7.51 -12.56
C PRO A 46 -1.48 8.34 -11.29
N VAL A 47 -1.72 7.67 -10.18
CA VAL A 47 -1.77 8.28 -8.86
C VAL A 47 -0.69 7.73 -7.96
N LYS A 48 -0.05 8.62 -7.22
CA LYS A 48 0.94 8.28 -6.20
C LYS A 48 0.24 7.58 -5.02
N ILE A 49 0.83 6.49 -4.55
CA ILE A 49 0.46 5.83 -3.30
C ILE A 49 1.60 6.03 -2.33
N THR A 50 1.31 6.42 -1.10
CA THR A 50 2.31 6.60 -0.04
C THR A 50 2.22 5.53 1.03
N THR A 51 3.30 5.32 1.77
CA THR A 51 3.30 4.39 2.91
C THR A 51 2.31 4.83 3.99
N ARG A 52 2.13 6.15 4.20
CA ARG A 52 1.08 6.68 5.08
C ARG A 52 -0.31 6.18 4.69
N GLN A 53 -0.61 6.18 3.41
CA GLN A 53 -1.92 5.75 2.92
C GLN A 53 -2.13 4.23 3.07
N LEU A 54 -1.07 3.44 2.93
CA LEU A 54 -1.13 1.99 3.16
C LEU A 54 -1.35 1.67 4.64
N LEU A 55 -0.59 2.28 5.54
CA LEU A 55 -0.69 2.06 6.99
C LEU A 55 -2.03 2.54 7.57
N SER A 56 -2.68 3.52 6.94
CA SER A 56 -3.96 4.09 7.37
C SER A 56 -5.18 3.56 6.61
N HIS A 57 -5.02 2.56 5.76
CA HIS A 57 -6.10 2.02 4.92
C HIS A 57 -6.78 3.04 3.99
N SER A 58 -6.08 4.12 3.61
CA SER A 58 -6.58 5.18 2.74
C SER A 58 -6.02 5.14 1.31
N ALA A 59 -5.18 4.16 1.00
CA ALA A 59 -4.63 3.98 -0.37
C ALA A 59 -5.70 3.58 -1.40
N GLY A 60 -6.90 3.18 -0.95
CA GLY A 60 -8.00 2.75 -1.81
C GLY A 60 -7.67 1.49 -2.61
N ILE A 61 -6.91 0.56 -2.03
CA ILE A 61 -6.64 -0.77 -2.59
C ILE A 61 -7.79 -1.69 -2.15
N ARG A 62 -8.49 -2.29 -3.11
CA ARG A 62 -9.62 -3.17 -2.80
C ARG A 62 -9.11 -4.51 -2.28
N HIS A 63 -9.69 -4.98 -1.18
CA HIS A 63 -9.47 -6.34 -0.70
C HIS A 63 -10.33 -7.33 -1.52
N TYR A 64 -9.73 -8.48 -1.86
CA TYR A 64 -10.32 -9.60 -2.61
C TYR A 64 -10.61 -9.31 -4.10
N LEU A 65 -9.78 -9.89 -4.96
CA LEU A 65 -10.15 -10.19 -6.34
C LEU A 65 -10.48 -11.69 -6.35
N ASN A 66 -11.74 -12.06 -6.55
CA ASN A 66 -12.02 -13.41 -7.05
C ASN A 66 -11.14 -13.60 -8.30
N GLU A 67 -10.53 -14.78 -8.45
CA GLU A 67 -9.34 -15.15 -9.25
C GLU A 67 -9.30 -14.75 -10.75
N LYS A 68 -10.19 -13.90 -11.25
CA LYS A 68 -10.25 -13.44 -12.65
C LYS A 68 -9.76 -12.02 -12.92
N VAL A 69 -9.28 -11.27 -11.93
CA VAL A 69 -8.77 -9.90 -12.16
C VAL A 69 -7.28 -9.81 -11.84
N SER A 70 -6.49 -10.74 -12.37
CA SER A 70 -5.05 -10.52 -12.43
C SER A 70 -4.77 -9.48 -13.52
N LEU A 71 -4.20 -8.34 -13.11
CA LEU A 71 -3.53 -7.34 -13.98
C LEU A 71 -4.37 -6.38 -14.83
N LYS A 72 -5.50 -5.87 -14.31
CA LYS A 72 -5.93 -4.50 -14.67
C LYS A 72 -6.26 -3.72 -13.42
N LEU A 73 -5.37 -2.81 -13.07
CA LEU A 73 -5.60 -1.76 -12.08
C LEU A 73 -6.86 -1.00 -12.50
N SER A 74 -7.95 -1.36 -11.80
CA SER A 74 -9.33 -0.90 -11.90
C SER A 74 -9.49 0.37 -12.73
N THR A 75 -9.78 0.19 -14.02
CA THR A 75 -10.16 1.26 -14.94
C THR A 75 -11.70 1.33 -15.01
N ARG A 76 -12.25 2.54 -14.80
CA ARG A 76 -13.64 3.01 -15.03
C ARG A 76 -14.70 2.58 -13.99
N LEU A 77 -15.64 3.42 -13.54
CA LEU A 77 -16.15 4.75 -13.95
C LEU A 77 -16.14 5.74 -12.76
#